data_AF-U6F9U5-F1
#
_entry.id   AF-U6F9U5-F1
#
_cell.length_a   1.000
_cell.length_b   1.000
_cell.length_c   1.000
_cell.angle_alpha   90.00
_cell.angle_beta   90.00
_cell.angle_gamma   90.00
#
_symmetry.space_group_name_H-M   'P 1'
#
loop_
_entity.id
_entity.type
_entity.pdbx_description
1 polymer ?
#
loop_
_entity_poly.entity_id
_entity_poly.type
_entity_poly.pdbx_seq_one_letter_code
_entity_poly.pdbx_strand_id
1 'polypeptide(L)'
;MTKKIEVGSLTHEIPKTQAEKLIDTVNRKADESKTSTESRSQHKAKGSLKSKHRTMLIKPKTDDYLKAIATIYGTSVNEVINQALDAYVAIKLQDPEIGSKIKLLQEIQIKD
;
A
#
# COMPACT_ATOMS: atom_id res chain seq x y z
N MET A 1 -14.28 -67.97 16.25
CA MET A 1 -13.42 -67.15 15.39
C MET A 1 -14.12 -65.83 15.13
N THR A 2 -13.70 -64.76 15.79
CA THR A 2 -14.35 -63.44 15.75
C THR A 2 -13.65 -62.57 14.71
N LYS A 3 -14.35 -62.16 13.65
CA LYS A 3 -13.82 -61.24 12.63
C LYS A 3 -13.89 -59.80 13.16
N LYS A 4 -12.73 -59.16 13.32
CA LYS A 4 -12.62 -57.71 13.56
C LYS A 4 -13.01 -56.98 12.27
N ILE A 5 -13.93 -56.02 12.36
CA ILE A 5 -14.22 -55.08 11.27
C ILE A 5 -13.39 -53.82 11.57
N GLU A 6 -12.45 -53.53 10.67
CA GLU A 6 -11.60 -52.35 10.72
C GLU A 6 -12.33 -51.22 10.00
N VAL A 7 -12.81 -50.23 10.76
CA VAL A 7 -13.40 -49.01 10.21
C VAL A 7 -12.27 -48.09 9.77
N GLY A 8 -11.97 -48.12 8.47
CA GLY A 8 -11.08 -47.15 7.82
C GLY A 8 -11.64 -45.74 8.01
N SER A 9 -10.86 -44.90 8.69
CA SER A 9 -11.14 -43.47 8.85
C SER A 9 -11.08 -42.78 7.49
N LEU A 10 -12.26 -42.47 6.94
CA LEU A 10 -12.43 -41.69 5.73
C LEU A 10 -12.12 -40.23 6.06
N THR A 11 -10.86 -39.80 5.86
CA THR A 11 -10.47 -38.39 5.90
C THR A 11 -11.18 -37.66 4.77
N HIS A 12 -12.34 -37.07 5.09
CA HIS A 12 -12.97 -36.07 4.27
C HIS A 12 -12.09 -34.81 4.32
N GLU A 13 -11.31 -34.58 3.28
CA GLU A 13 -10.75 -33.25 3.04
C GLU A 13 -11.91 -32.31 2.73
N ILE A 14 -12.26 -31.48 3.72
CA ILE A 14 -13.24 -30.41 3.53
C ILE A 14 -12.62 -29.45 2.50
N PRO A 15 -13.26 -29.22 1.34
CA PRO A 15 -12.73 -28.28 0.37
C PRO A 15 -12.72 -26.88 0.99
N LYS A 16 -11.52 -26.33 1.20
CA LYS A 16 -11.32 -24.99 1.76
C LYS A 16 -12.12 -23.97 0.97
N THR A 17 -12.93 -23.20 1.67
CA THR A 17 -13.72 -22.10 1.12
C THR A 17 -12.78 -21.01 0.54
N GLN A 18 -13.30 -20.17 -0.36
CA GLN A 18 -12.52 -19.08 -0.94
C GLN A 18 -11.99 -18.12 0.13
N ALA A 19 -12.70 -17.96 1.24
CA ALA A 19 -12.27 -17.18 2.40
C ALA A 19 -11.05 -17.80 3.10
N GLU A 20 -11.01 -19.12 3.27
CA GLU A 20 -9.87 -19.82 3.88
C GLU A 20 -8.62 -19.77 2.98
N LYS A 21 -8.80 -19.84 1.65
CA LYS A 21 -7.68 -19.65 0.70
C LYS A 21 -7.07 -18.24 0.76
N LEU A 22 -7.89 -17.21 1.04
CA LEU A 22 -7.42 -15.84 1.20
C LEU A 22 -6.61 -15.69 2.49
N ILE A 23 -7.06 -16.29 3.59
CA ILE A 23 -6.35 -16.26 4.89
C ILE A 23 -5.00 -16.97 4.79
N ASP A 24 -4.96 -18.15 4.15
CA ASP A 24 -3.71 -18.89 3.92
C ASP A 24 -2.70 -18.09 3.07
N THR A 25 -3.18 -17.34 2.07
CA THR A 25 -2.32 -16.51 1.21
C THR A 25 -1.72 -15.34 1.99
N VAL A 26 -2.49 -14.71 2.89
CA VAL A 26 -2.00 -13.62 3.75
C VAL A 26 -0.99 -14.13 4.78
N ASN A 27 -1.26 -15.28 5.41
CA ASN A 27 -0.35 -15.88 6.38
C ASN A 27 0.97 -16.35 5.75
N ARG A 28 0.92 -16.90 4.52
CA ARG A 28 2.14 -17.33 3.83
C ARG A 28 3.06 -16.16 3.44
N LYS A 29 2.50 -14.99 3.12
CA LYS A 29 3.29 -13.76 2.87
C LYS A 29 3.88 -13.15 4.14
N ALA A 30 3.28 -13.41 5.31
CA ALA A 30 3.81 -12.94 6.58
C ALA A 30 5.05 -13.74 7.03
N ASP A 31 5.17 -15.01 6.66
CA ASP A 31 6.28 -15.88 7.08
C ASP A 31 7.51 -15.80 6.16
N GLU A 32 7.34 -15.43 4.88
CA GLU A 32 8.45 -15.21 3.94
C GLU A 32 9.21 -13.88 4.18
N SER A 33 8.77 -13.05 5.13
CA SER A 33 9.37 -11.73 5.41
C SER A 33 10.41 -11.73 6.55
N LYS A 34 10.85 -12.90 7.03
CA LYS A 34 11.88 -13.02 8.07
C LYS A 34 13.23 -13.48 7.51
N THR A 35 13.83 -12.66 6.65
CA THR A 35 15.28 -12.80 6.36
C THR A 35 15.89 -11.46 5.93
N SER A 36 17.05 -11.17 6.53
CA SER A 36 18.00 -10.08 6.28
C SER A 36 17.63 -8.67 6.79
N THR A 37 18.03 -8.40 8.04
CA THR A 37 18.42 -7.05 8.47
C THR A 37 19.79 -6.73 7.87
N GLU A 38 19.86 -6.62 6.55
CA GLU A 38 21.03 -6.02 5.91
C GLU A 38 20.92 -4.51 6.02
N SER A 39 21.90 -3.94 6.74
CA SER A 39 22.08 -2.52 6.93
C SER A 39 22.10 -1.83 5.57
N ARG A 40 20.97 -1.21 5.21
CA ARG A 40 20.80 -0.44 3.99
C ARG A 40 21.72 0.76 4.10
N SER A 41 22.93 0.62 3.56
CA SER A 41 23.90 1.68 3.38
C SER A 41 23.20 2.87 2.72
N GLN A 42 23.02 3.93 3.50
CA GLN A 42 22.42 5.17 3.04
C GLN A 42 23.36 5.81 2.02
N HIS A 43 23.18 5.44 0.75
CA HIS A 43 23.69 6.22 -0.36
C HIS A 43 23.06 7.61 -0.23
N LYS A 44 23.83 8.58 0.28
CA LYS A 44 23.41 9.99 0.38
C LYS A 44 23.27 10.52 -1.03
N ALA A 45 22.07 10.37 -1.59
CA ALA A 45 21.71 11.05 -2.83
C ALA A 45 21.80 12.56 -2.59
N LYS A 46 22.67 13.15 -3.40
CA LYS A 46 22.98 14.57 -3.54
C LYS A 46 21.67 15.35 -3.72
N GLY A 47 21.41 16.33 -2.84
CA GLY A 47 20.22 17.19 -2.89
C GLY A 47 19.01 16.57 -2.21
N SER A 48 18.91 16.71 -0.88
CA SER A 48 17.78 16.20 -0.11
C SER A 48 16.51 17.00 -0.44
N LEU A 49 15.75 16.53 -1.44
CA LEU A 49 14.31 16.80 -1.53
C LEU A 49 13.66 16.15 -0.31
N LYS A 50 13.71 16.86 0.83
CA LYS A 50 13.12 16.38 2.07
C LYS A 50 11.62 16.30 1.89
N SER A 51 11.05 15.11 2.06
CA SER A 51 9.61 14.95 2.21
C SER A 51 9.10 15.88 3.30
N LYS A 52 7.97 16.53 3.04
CA LYS A 52 7.31 17.41 4.02
C LYS A 52 6.17 16.63 4.68
N HIS A 53 6.14 16.62 6.01
CA HIS A 53 5.03 16.03 6.75
C HIS A 53 3.83 16.99 6.76
N ARG A 54 2.63 16.46 6.52
CA ARG A 54 1.38 17.22 6.59
C ARG A 54 0.28 16.34 7.18
N THR A 55 -0.46 16.88 8.14
CA THR A 55 -1.67 16.24 8.67
C THR A 55 -2.88 16.70 7.85
N MET A 56 -3.73 15.76 7.46
CA MET A 56 -4.94 16.03 6.67
C MET A 56 -6.14 15.34 7.29
N LEU A 57 -7.29 16.03 7.27
CA LEU A 57 -8.56 15.43 7.65
C LEU A 57 -9.13 14.68 6.45
N ILE A 58 -9.50 13.42 6.66
CA ILE A 58 -10.14 12.57 5.65
C ILE A 58 -11.43 12.00 6.20
N LYS A 59 -12.39 11.72 5.31
CA LYS A 59 -13.66 11.12 5.70
C LYS A 59 -13.41 9.67 6.17
N PRO A 60 -14.07 9.18 7.24
CA PRO A 60 -13.84 7.83 7.75
C PRO A 60 -13.97 6.75 6.69
N LYS A 61 -15.05 6.80 5.89
CA LYS A 61 -15.28 5.84 4.80
C LYS A 61 -14.17 5.86 3.74
N THR A 62 -13.56 7.01 3.48
CA THR A 62 -12.44 7.12 2.56
C THR A 62 -11.17 6.49 3.14
N ASP A 63 -10.92 6.67 4.44
CA ASP A 63 -9.79 6.02 5.14
C ASP A 63 -9.90 4.49 5.07
N ASP A 64 -11.09 3.93 5.26
CA ASP A 64 -11.32 2.49 5.15
C ASP A 64 -10.99 1.96 3.75
N TYR A 65 -11.41 2.67 2.69
CA TYR A 65 -11.05 2.30 1.32
C TYR A 65 -9.56 2.45 1.05
N LEU A 66 -8.91 3.51 1.55
CA LEU A 66 -7.47 3.70 1.38
C LEU A 66 -6.68 2.57 2.03
N LYS A 67 -7.08 2.10 3.22
CA LYS A 67 -6.47 0.94 3.89
C LYS A 67 -6.64 -0.33 3.06
N ALA A 68 -7.84 -0.58 2.53
CA ALA A 68 -8.10 -1.75 1.69
C ALA A 68 -7.25 -1.73 0.41
N ILE A 69 -7.17 -0.58 -0.27
CA ILE A 69 -6.35 -0.40 -1.47
C ILE A 69 -4.87 -0.61 -1.16
N ALA A 70 -4.36 0.00 -0.07
CA ALA A 70 -2.98 -0.16 0.35
C ALA A 70 -2.64 -1.63 0.64
N THR A 71 -3.57 -2.35 1.27
CA THR A 71 -3.44 -3.81 1.52
C THR A 71 -3.38 -4.60 0.21
N ILE A 72 -4.28 -4.32 -0.74
CA ILE A 72 -4.32 -5.01 -2.06
C ILE A 72 -2.99 -4.80 -2.82
N TYR A 73 -2.44 -3.59 -2.78
CA TYR A 73 -1.19 -3.26 -3.46
C TYR A 73 0.07 -3.60 -2.66
N GLY A 74 -0.05 -4.03 -1.40
CA GLY A 74 1.10 -4.29 -0.54
C GLY A 74 1.95 -3.04 -0.27
N THR A 75 1.30 -1.88 -0.14
CA THR A 75 1.94 -0.58 0.09
C THR A 75 1.35 0.13 1.32
N SER A 76 1.78 1.37 1.58
CA SER A 76 1.24 2.19 2.67
C SER A 76 0.11 3.10 2.19
N VAL A 77 -0.78 3.48 3.10
CA VAL A 77 -1.82 4.49 2.83
C VAL A 77 -1.21 5.80 2.33
N ASN A 78 -0.05 6.18 2.87
CA ASN A 78 0.66 7.40 2.45
C ASN A 78 1.11 7.33 0.99
N GLU A 79 1.58 6.17 0.53
CA GLU A 79 1.98 5.97 -0.86
C GLU A 79 0.79 6.08 -1.81
N VAL A 80 -0.34 5.47 -1.46
CA VAL A 80 -1.60 5.60 -2.23
C VAL A 80 -2.04 7.05 -2.34
N ILE A 81 -1.98 7.80 -1.22
CA ILE A 81 -2.32 9.22 -1.20
C ILE A 81 -1.36 10.04 -2.07
N ASN A 82 -0.05 9.80 -1.97
CA ASN A 82 0.94 10.53 -2.77
C ASN A 82 0.70 10.34 -4.27
N GLN A 83 0.49 9.09 -4.71
CA GLN A 83 0.22 8.80 -6.13
C GLN A 83 -1.06 9.50 -6.62
N ALA A 84 -2.13 9.51 -5.80
CA ALA A 84 -3.37 10.19 -6.14
C ALA A 84 -3.19 11.71 -6.22
N LEU A 85 -2.40 12.30 -5.30
CA LEU A 85 -2.09 13.73 -5.31
C LEU A 85 -1.20 14.12 -6.49
N ASP A 86 -0.19 13.32 -6.82
CA ASP A 86 0.69 13.56 -7.96
C ASP A 86 -0.10 13.54 -9.28
N ALA A 87 -0.99 12.55 -9.45
CA ALA A 87 -1.87 12.48 -10.60
C ALA A 87 -2.80 13.70 -10.69
N TYR A 88 -3.40 14.11 -9.57
CA TYR A 88 -4.27 15.29 -9.52
C TYR A 88 -3.50 16.56 -9.90
N VAL A 89 -2.33 16.78 -9.31
CA VAL A 89 -1.49 17.95 -9.59
C VAL A 89 -1.03 17.96 -11.05
N ALA A 90 -0.58 16.81 -11.57
CA ALA A 90 -0.17 16.70 -12.97
C ALA A 90 -1.31 17.08 -13.94
N ILE A 91 -2.54 16.64 -13.67
CA ILE A 91 -3.72 17.02 -14.46
C ILE A 91 -3.99 18.53 -14.34
N LYS A 92 -3.92 19.09 -13.12
CA LYS A 92 -4.18 20.52 -12.91
C LYS A 92 -3.12 21.43 -13.52
N LEU A 93 -1.87 20.99 -13.61
CA LEU A 93 -0.80 21.76 -14.24
C LEU A 93 -0.91 21.81 -15.77
N GLN A 94 -1.69 20.92 -16.40
CA GLN A 94 -1.95 20.96 -17.83
C GLN A 94 -2.95 22.07 -18.21
N ASP A 95 -3.76 22.54 -17.26
CA ASP A 95 -4.62 23.70 -17.46
C ASP A 95 -3.76 24.96 -17.63
N PRO A 96 -3.82 25.65 -18.78
CA PRO A 96 -2.97 26.80 -19.05
C PRO A 96 -3.15 27.95 -18.05
N GLU A 97 -4.37 28.14 -17.53
CA GLU A 97 -4.66 29.20 -16.57
C GLU A 97 -4.05 28.87 -15.21
N ILE A 98 -4.23 27.64 -14.75
CA ILE A 98 -3.69 27.17 -13.46
C ILE A 98 -2.17 27.11 -13.52
N GLY A 99 -1.61 26.49 -14.56
CA GLY A 99 -0.17 26.34 -14.74
C GLY A 99 0.57 27.68 -14.80
N SER A 100 0.01 28.67 -15.50
CA SER A 100 0.59 30.01 -15.59
C SER A 100 0.56 30.75 -14.25
N LYS A 101 -0.56 30.66 -13.51
CA LYS A 101 -0.69 31.28 -12.19
C LYS A 101 0.27 30.66 -11.16
N ILE A 102 0.45 29.34 -11.18
CA ILE A 102 1.39 28.66 -10.27
C ILE A 102 2.83 29.10 -10.55
N LYS A 103 3.24 29.20 -11.82
CA LYS A 103 4.57 29.71 -12.19
C LYS A 103 4.80 31.12 -11.67
N LEU A 104 3.84 32.02 -11.87
CA LEU A 104 3.93 33.40 -11.38
C LEU A 104 4.05 33.46 -9.85
N LEU A 105 3.30 32.64 -9.11
CA LEU A 105 3.41 32.56 -7.65
C LEU A 105 4.78 32.05 -7.19
N GLN A 106 5.38 31.09 -7.90
CA GLN A 106 6.71 30.59 -7.60
C GLN A 106 7.79 31.65 -7.85
N GLU A 107 7.69 32.42 -8.94
CA GLU A 107 8.62 33.51 -9.25
C GLU A 107 8.60 34.62 -8.20
N ILE A 108 7.44 34.91 -7.62
CA ILE A 108 7.30 35.89 -6.52
C ILE A 108 7.95 35.35 -5.24
N GLN A 109 7.70 34.09 -4.88
CA GLN A 109 8.25 33.49 -3.65
C GLN A 109 9.77 33.27 -3.66
N ILE A 110 10.42 33.31 -4.83
CA ILE A 110 11.89 33.22 -4.94
C ILE A 110 12.56 34.58 -4.72
N LYS A 111 11.80 35.69 -4.78
CA LYS A 111 12.33 37.06 -4.63
C LYS A 111 12.36 37.56 -3.18
N ASP A 112 11.70 36.87 -2.25
CA ASP A 112 11.78 37.12 -0.80
C ASP A 112 12.81 36.18 -0.14
#